data_AF-A0A7Y9N1A8-F1
#
_entry.id   AF-A0A7Y9N1A8-F1
#
_cell.length_a   1.000
_cell.length_b   1.000
_cell.length_c   1.000
_cell.angle_alpha   90.00
_cell.angle_beta   90.00
_cell.angle_gamma   90.00
#
_symmetry.space_group_name_H-M   'P 1'
#
loop_
_entity.id
_entity.type
_entity.pdbx_description
1 polymer ?
#
loop_
_entity_poly.entity_id
_entity_poly.type
_entity_poly.pdbx_seq_one_letter_code
_entity_poly.pdbx_strand_id
1 'polypeptide(L)'
;MGGTLSKTDIGHGRGWLETEAAKSQARIDRALGHPQQITEAGRSWEQQNAHWLTFLRYGKPIALHPDTPSVHQKGRAKDTDERNVALMNEHGWFQTVYRTVNGRRTLVEPWHFEYFPERDKHRNDPAPAGGKTTAAAITTLEEPAMRTIRWNGKHVFTFGEEKVSHQDVPVDAINAAIIHNPDQKYLELDDAGLTTALKTFGVPWSALDACMRGLAYDISGAVGGRYWSRAVEQKIDTSQLAQTIAGLQKTAASVPAVEG
;
A
#
# COMPACT_ATOMS: atom_id res chain seq x y z
N MET A 1 14.75 -23.99 -5.99
CA MET A 1 13.31 -24.30 -5.85
C MET A 1 12.60 -23.01 -5.48
N GLY A 2 11.97 -22.36 -6.47
CA GLY A 2 11.26 -21.10 -6.29
C GLY A 2 9.84 -21.37 -5.82
N GLY A 3 9.60 -21.23 -4.51
CA GLY A 3 8.25 -21.21 -3.96
C GLY A 3 7.69 -19.80 -4.07
N THR A 4 6.50 -19.66 -4.64
CA THR A 4 5.78 -18.39 -4.72
C THR A 4 5.49 -17.87 -3.32
N LEU A 5 6.04 -16.71 -2.96
CA LEU A 5 5.74 -16.02 -1.70
C LEU A 5 4.29 -15.51 -1.73
N SER A 6 3.44 -16.04 -0.85
CA SER A 6 2.04 -15.62 -0.73
C SER A 6 1.94 -14.37 0.13
N LYS A 7 1.46 -13.27 -0.45
CA LYS A 7 1.35 -11.96 0.19
C LYS A 7 -0.08 -11.73 0.70
N THR A 8 -0.21 -11.11 1.86
CA THR A 8 -1.50 -10.81 2.49
C THR A 8 -1.47 -9.36 2.96
N ASP A 9 -2.40 -8.54 2.47
CA ASP A 9 -2.63 -7.18 2.98
C ASP A 9 -3.03 -7.26 4.46
N ILE A 10 -2.33 -6.51 5.31
CA ILE A 10 -2.60 -6.44 6.74
C ILE A 10 -3.54 -5.27 7.11
N GLY A 11 -4.09 -4.58 6.11
CA GLY A 11 -5.10 -3.55 6.26
C GLY A 11 -4.56 -2.23 6.81
N HIS A 12 -5.45 -1.23 6.85
CA HIS A 12 -5.16 0.11 7.40
C HIS A 12 -3.96 0.83 6.74
N GLY A 13 -3.61 0.46 5.50
CA GLY A 13 -2.46 1.05 4.80
C GLY A 13 -1.09 0.61 5.34
N ARG A 14 -1.04 -0.47 6.14
CA ARG A 14 0.20 -0.95 6.79
C ARG A 14 1.07 -1.84 5.88
N GLY A 15 0.65 -2.05 4.63
CA GLY A 15 1.34 -2.87 3.65
C GLY A 15 0.92 -4.33 3.71
N TRP A 16 1.83 -5.23 3.35
CA TRP A 16 1.57 -6.67 3.25
C TRP A 16 2.59 -7.48 4.03
N LEU A 17 2.22 -8.69 4.43
CA LEU A 17 3.10 -9.68 5.02
C LEU A 17 2.93 -11.04 4.33
N GLU A 18 3.87 -11.95 4.54
CA GLU A 18 3.67 -13.36 4.19
C GLU A 18 2.49 -13.92 4.98
N THR A 19 1.70 -14.80 4.38
CA THR A 19 0.42 -15.26 4.94
C THR A 19 0.49 -15.72 6.42
N GLU A 20 1.50 -16.48 6.82
CA GLU A 20 1.64 -16.91 8.22
C GLU A 20 2.02 -15.75 9.15
N ALA A 21 2.86 -14.83 8.67
CA ALA A 21 3.22 -13.61 9.40
C ALA A 21 2.00 -12.68 9.55
N ALA A 22 1.15 -12.55 8.52
CA ALA A 22 -0.09 -11.77 8.58
C ALA A 22 -1.08 -12.32 9.61
N LYS A 23 -1.23 -13.65 9.69
CA LYS A 23 -2.05 -14.28 10.75
C LYS A 23 -1.51 -13.98 12.14
N SER A 24 -0.19 -14.02 12.33
CA SER A 24 0.45 -13.63 13.58
C SER A 24 0.19 -12.15 13.91
N GLN A 25 0.31 -11.26 12.93
CA GLN A 25 -0.02 -9.84 13.11
C GLN A 25 -1.47 -9.63 13.56
N ALA A 26 -2.43 -10.33 12.96
CA ALA A 26 -3.84 -10.22 13.34
C ALA A 26 -4.09 -10.66 14.80
N ARG A 27 -3.31 -11.61 15.32
CA ARG A 27 -3.36 -12.00 16.74
C ARG A 27 -2.78 -10.91 17.65
N ILE A 28 -1.70 -10.24 17.22
CA ILE A 28 -1.11 -9.11 17.93
C ILE A 28 -2.10 -7.94 17.99
N ASP A 29 -2.71 -7.56 16.86
CA ASP A 29 -3.71 -6.49 16.81
C ASP A 29 -4.88 -6.77 17.78
N ARG A 30 -5.35 -8.02 17.84
CA ARG A 30 -6.36 -8.46 18.81
C ARG A 30 -5.89 -8.33 20.25
N ALA A 31 -4.65 -8.72 20.54
CA ALA A 31 -4.09 -8.64 21.89
C ALA A 31 -3.87 -7.19 22.36
N LEU A 32 -3.53 -6.29 21.44
CA LEU A 32 -3.43 -4.84 21.71
C LEU A 32 -4.80 -4.17 21.83
N GLY A 33 -5.85 -4.76 21.24
CA GLY A 33 -7.19 -4.16 21.16
C GLY A 33 -7.32 -3.08 20.08
N HIS A 34 -6.28 -2.89 19.25
CA HIS A 34 -6.28 -1.99 18.10
C HIS A 34 -5.26 -2.47 17.06
N PRO A 35 -5.37 -2.02 15.79
CA PRO A 35 -4.33 -2.25 14.79
C PRO A 35 -3.00 -1.67 15.28
N GLN A 36 -1.96 -2.50 15.35
CA GLN A 36 -0.61 -2.04 15.68
C GLN A 36 -0.13 -1.03 14.64
N GLN A 37 0.50 0.05 15.09
CA GLN A 37 1.22 0.96 14.21
C GLN A 37 2.37 0.21 13.52
N ILE A 38 2.47 0.29 12.19
CA ILE A 38 3.56 -0.30 11.41
C ILE A 38 4.02 0.77 10.41
N THR A 39 5.30 1.13 10.46
CA THR A 39 5.90 2.11 9.52
C THR A 39 6.29 1.44 8.21
N GLU A 40 6.73 0.19 8.26
CA GLU A 40 7.10 -0.59 7.08
C GLU A 40 6.85 -2.09 7.32
N ALA A 41 6.36 -2.77 6.29
CA ALA A 41 6.13 -4.22 6.30
C ALA A 41 6.83 -4.86 5.09
N GLY A 42 6.14 -5.70 4.34
CA GLY A 42 6.66 -6.31 3.12
C GLY A 42 7.13 -5.28 2.10
N ARG A 43 8.29 -5.54 1.49
CA ARG A 43 8.95 -4.67 0.51
C ARG A 43 9.09 -5.40 -0.82
N SER A 44 8.72 -4.79 -1.93
CA SER A 44 8.93 -5.39 -3.26
C SER A 44 10.42 -5.36 -3.64
N TRP A 45 10.80 -6.07 -4.71
CA TRP A 45 12.15 -5.99 -5.25
C TRP A 45 12.46 -4.55 -5.69
N GLU A 46 11.51 -3.88 -6.34
CA GLU A 46 11.64 -2.51 -6.85
C GLU A 46 11.86 -1.51 -5.71
N GLN A 47 11.09 -1.65 -4.62
CA GLN A 47 11.27 -0.83 -3.42
C GLN A 47 12.64 -1.06 -2.77
N GLN A 48 13.11 -2.32 -2.69
CA GLN A 48 14.45 -2.61 -2.19
C GLN A 48 15.53 -2.03 -3.12
N ASN A 49 15.34 -2.13 -4.43
CA ASN A 49 16.28 -1.58 -5.40
C ASN A 49 16.35 -0.06 -5.30
N ALA A 50 15.23 0.63 -5.09
CA ALA A 50 15.22 2.07 -4.82
C ALA A 50 16.04 2.41 -3.57
N HIS A 51 15.86 1.69 -2.47
CA HIS A 51 16.66 1.88 -1.24
C HIS A 51 18.15 1.61 -1.49
N TRP A 52 18.48 0.58 -2.27
CA TRP A 52 19.85 0.25 -2.65
C TRP A 52 20.51 1.36 -3.49
N LEU A 53 19.79 1.90 -4.48
CA LEU A 53 20.28 3.02 -5.29
C LEU A 53 20.48 4.30 -4.46
N THR A 54 19.57 4.58 -3.52
CA THR A 54 19.74 5.68 -2.55
C THR A 54 20.99 5.47 -1.70
N PHE A 55 21.22 4.25 -1.19
CA PHE A 55 22.41 3.92 -0.42
C PHE A 55 23.70 4.09 -1.25
N LEU A 56 23.74 3.60 -2.49
CA LEU A 56 24.89 3.78 -3.38
C LEU A 56 25.19 5.26 -3.65
N ARG A 57 24.15 6.09 -3.76
CA ARG A 57 24.31 7.52 -4.04
C ARG A 57 24.76 8.34 -2.83
N TYR A 58 24.24 8.04 -1.64
CA TYR A 58 24.40 8.91 -0.46
C TYR A 58 25.15 8.26 0.70
N GLY A 59 25.47 6.97 0.61
CA GLY A 59 26.07 6.19 1.70
C GLY A 59 25.13 5.93 2.88
N LYS A 60 23.85 6.35 2.80
CA LYS A 60 22.84 6.18 3.86
C LYS A 60 21.40 6.36 3.32
N PRO A 61 20.39 5.78 4.00
CA PRO A 61 20.51 4.72 5.01
C PRO A 61 21.09 3.43 4.38
N ILE A 62 21.64 2.54 5.21
CA ILE A 62 22.19 1.26 4.71
C ILE A 62 21.05 0.44 4.13
N ALA A 63 21.26 -0.08 2.92
CA ALA A 63 20.32 -0.97 2.26
C ALA A 63 21.06 -2.23 1.77
N LEU A 64 20.39 -3.37 1.81
CA LEU A 64 20.88 -4.59 1.15
C LEU A 64 20.68 -4.49 -0.36
N HIS A 65 21.54 -5.17 -1.11
CA HIS A 65 21.33 -5.37 -2.55
C HIS A 65 19.98 -6.09 -2.78
N PRO A 66 19.16 -5.70 -3.76
CA PRO A 66 17.83 -6.30 -3.95
C PRO A 66 17.86 -7.80 -4.27
N ASP A 67 18.96 -8.31 -4.84
CA ASP A 67 19.19 -9.74 -5.09
C ASP A 67 19.74 -10.50 -3.87
N THR A 68 20.03 -9.79 -2.77
CA THR A 68 20.26 -10.38 -1.45
C THR A 68 19.00 -10.11 -0.61
N PRO A 69 17.96 -10.96 -0.72
CA PRO A 69 16.62 -10.59 -0.32
C PRO A 69 16.54 -10.27 1.18
N SER A 70 16.23 -9.00 1.44
CA SER A 70 15.85 -8.50 2.76
C SER A 70 14.71 -9.33 3.35
N VAL A 71 14.63 -9.41 4.67
CA VAL A 71 13.50 -10.11 5.32
C VAL A 71 12.18 -9.38 5.06
N HIS A 72 12.21 -8.06 4.81
CA HIS A 72 11.06 -7.33 4.27
C HIS A 72 10.63 -7.85 2.89
N GLN A 73 11.56 -8.22 2.00
CA GLN A 73 11.21 -8.83 0.70
C GLN A 73 10.56 -10.20 0.82
N LYS A 74 10.79 -10.89 1.94
CA LYS A 74 10.14 -12.16 2.27
C LYS A 74 8.78 -11.96 2.93
N GLY A 75 8.33 -10.72 3.17
CA GLY A 75 7.10 -10.43 3.93
C GLY A 75 7.16 -10.91 5.38
N ARG A 76 8.36 -11.12 5.93
CA ARG A 76 8.57 -11.64 7.28
C ARG A 76 9.25 -10.63 8.19
N ALA A 77 9.24 -9.36 7.81
CA ALA A 77 9.72 -8.28 8.66
C ALA A 77 8.69 -7.17 8.73
N LYS A 78 8.69 -6.48 9.87
CA LYS A 78 7.96 -5.23 10.06
C LYS A 78 8.75 -4.30 10.97
N ASP A 79 8.57 -3.01 10.74
CA ASP A 79 9.10 -1.92 11.55
C ASP A 79 7.95 -1.23 12.28
N THR A 80 8.11 -1.05 13.59
CA THR A 80 7.08 -0.46 14.46
C THR A 80 7.70 0.27 15.64
N ASP A 81 7.09 1.38 16.04
CA ASP A 81 7.43 2.10 17.27
C ASP A 81 6.67 1.56 18.50
N GLU A 82 5.59 0.81 18.29
CA GLU A 82 4.78 0.13 19.32
C GLU A 82 5.43 -1.18 19.78
N ARG A 83 6.55 -1.02 20.50
CA ARG A 83 7.51 -2.09 20.84
C ARG A 83 7.14 -2.88 22.10
N ASN A 84 5.95 -3.49 22.14
CA ASN A 84 5.65 -4.49 23.18
C ASN A 84 6.43 -5.80 22.89
N VAL A 85 7.72 -5.81 23.21
CA VAL A 85 8.66 -6.90 22.84
C VAL A 85 8.22 -8.26 23.39
N ALA A 86 7.65 -8.30 24.60
CA ALA A 86 7.18 -9.55 25.19
C ALA A 86 6.05 -10.17 24.37
N LEU A 87 5.01 -9.38 24.06
CA LEU A 87 3.90 -9.80 23.21
C LEU A 87 4.40 -10.23 21.82
N MET A 88 5.28 -9.43 21.23
CA MET A 88 5.84 -9.70 19.90
C MET A 88 6.59 -11.05 19.87
N ASN A 89 7.43 -11.31 20.87
CA ASN A 89 8.18 -12.56 20.99
C ASN A 89 7.26 -13.78 21.18
N GLU A 90 6.15 -13.64 21.92
CA GLU A 90 5.16 -14.72 22.07
C GLU A 90 4.52 -15.10 20.73
N HIS A 91 4.33 -14.11 19.86
CA HIS A 91 3.78 -14.25 18.52
C HIS A 91 4.84 -14.50 17.43
N GLY A 92 6.07 -14.85 17.81
CA GLY A 92 7.11 -15.25 16.86
C GLY A 92 7.90 -14.10 16.21
N TRP A 93 7.74 -12.87 16.68
CA TRP A 93 8.41 -11.68 16.14
C TRP A 93 9.59 -11.26 17.02
N PHE A 94 10.79 -11.26 16.46
CA PHE A 94 12.03 -11.00 17.21
C PHE A 94 12.88 -9.91 16.58
N GLN A 95 13.51 -9.12 17.43
CA GLN A 95 14.54 -8.16 17.04
C GLN A 95 15.85 -8.92 16.80
N THR A 96 16.38 -8.87 15.58
CA THR A 96 17.56 -9.66 15.16
C THR A 96 18.73 -8.81 14.66
N VAL A 97 18.53 -7.50 14.46
CA VAL A 97 19.56 -6.61 13.92
C VAL A 97 20.52 -6.14 15.01
N TYR A 98 21.48 -7.01 15.33
CA TYR A 98 22.58 -6.70 16.24
C TYR A 98 23.86 -6.36 15.48
N ARG A 99 24.60 -5.35 15.96
CA ARG A 99 25.94 -5.01 15.45
C ARG A 99 26.91 -4.82 16.61
N THR A 100 28.20 -4.99 16.34
CA THR A 100 29.24 -4.65 17.31
C THR A 100 29.46 -3.14 17.30
N VAL A 101 29.04 -2.46 18.36
CA VAL A 101 29.24 -1.02 18.57
C VAL A 101 30.14 -0.86 19.80
N ASN A 102 31.30 -0.22 19.62
CA ASN A 102 32.30 -0.02 20.69
C ASN A 102 32.68 -1.34 21.41
N GLY A 103 32.88 -2.42 20.64
CA GLY A 103 33.24 -3.74 21.17
C GLY A 103 32.10 -4.51 21.85
N ARG A 104 30.87 -3.99 21.83
CA ARG A 104 29.69 -4.65 22.44
C ARG A 104 28.66 -5.00 21.38
N ARG A 105 28.03 -6.17 21.51
CA ARG A 105 26.91 -6.59 20.67
C ARG A 105 25.67 -5.78 21.09
N THR A 106 25.25 -4.87 20.22
CA THR A 106 24.18 -3.88 20.49
C THR A 106 23.06 -4.07 19.48
N LEU A 107 21.82 -4.04 19.96
CA LEU A 107 20.63 -3.98 19.09
C LEU A 107 20.57 -2.58 18.46
N VAL A 108 20.70 -2.50 17.14
CA VAL A 108 20.81 -1.20 16.44
C VAL A 108 19.52 -0.75 15.76
N GLU A 109 18.57 -1.67 15.55
CA GLU A 109 17.25 -1.37 14.98
C GLU A 109 16.18 -1.92 15.93
N PRO A 110 15.92 -1.25 17.07
CA PRO A 110 14.95 -1.71 18.05
C PRO A 110 13.49 -1.64 17.55
N TRP A 111 13.23 -0.99 16.43
CA TRP A 111 11.92 -0.98 15.77
C TRP A 111 11.71 -2.18 14.83
N HIS A 112 12.77 -2.89 14.43
CA HIS A 112 12.72 -3.95 13.42
C HIS A 112 12.45 -5.32 14.05
N PHE A 113 11.43 -6.01 13.55
CA PHE A 113 11.08 -7.37 13.97
C PHE A 113 10.98 -8.32 12.78
N GLU A 114 11.60 -9.48 12.90
CA GLU A 114 11.51 -10.58 11.94
C GLU A 114 10.64 -11.71 12.50
N TYR A 115 9.79 -12.30 11.66
CA TYR A 115 8.88 -13.38 12.00
C TYR A 115 9.52 -14.75 11.78
N PHE A 116 9.46 -15.58 12.83
CA PHE A 116 9.96 -16.95 12.87
C PHE A 116 8.79 -17.88 13.22
N PRO A 117 8.18 -18.58 12.25
CA PRO A 117 6.99 -19.41 12.48
C PRO A 117 7.24 -20.54 13.49
N GLU A 118 8.46 -21.05 13.58
CA GLU A 118 8.88 -22.06 14.55
C GLU A 118 8.97 -21.53 15.99
N ARG A 119 8.89 -20.20 16.18
CA ARG A 119 8.93 -19.53 17.49
C ARG A 119 7.61 -18.86 17.87
N ASP A 120 6.60 -18.88 17.00
CA ASP A 120 5.26 -18.38 17.29
C ASP A 120 4.48 -19.40 18.13
N LYS A 121 4.30 -19.09 19.42
CA LYS A 121 3.56 -19.95 20.37
C LYS A 121 2.07 -20.04 20.04
N HIS A 122 1.56 -19.06 19.29
CA HIS A 122 0.16 -18.91 18.91
C HIS A 122 -0.06 -19.28 17.44
N ARG A 123 0.91 -19.91 16.77
CA ARG A 123 0.83 -20.21 15.34
C ARG A 123 -0.44 -20.98 14.96
N ASN A 124 -0.82 -21.92 15.82
CA ASN A 124 -1.97 -22.80 15.63
C ASN A 124 -3.28 -22.22 16.22
N ASP A 125 -3.22 -21.07 16.90
CA ASP A 125 -4.42 -20.43 17.41
C ASP A 125 -5.20 -19.81 16.26
N PRO A 126 -6.55 -19.88 16.30
CA PRO A 126 -7.37 -19.20 15.31
C PRO A 126 -7.05 -17.71 15.33
N ALA A 127 -6.54 -17.21 14.20
CA ALA A 127 -6.51 -15.78 13.94
C ALA A 127 -7.97 -15.28 13.91
N PRO A 128 -8.27 -14.12 14.49
CA PRO A 128 -9.63 -13.60 14.48
C PRO A 128 -10.11 -13.46 13.04
N ALA A 129 -11.29 -14.00 12.75
CA ALA A 129 -12.03 -13.70 11.53
C ALA A 129 -12.56 -12.25 11.67
N GLY A 130 -11.69 -11.28 11.42
CA GLY A 130 -12.10 -9.87 11.32
C GLY A 130 -13.18 -9.75 10.24
N GLY A 131 -14.33 -9.19 10.62
CA GLY A 131 -15.58 -9.28 9.88
C GLY A 131 -15.49 -8.95 8.39
N LYS A 132 -16.36 -9.61 7.61
CA LYS A 132 -16.61 -9.45 6.17
C LYS A 132 -16.04 -8.15 5.57
N THR A 133 -14.74 -8.15 5.34
CA THR A 133 -14.15 -7.54 4.17
C THR A 133 -13.75 -8.75 3.37
N THR A 134 -14.30 -8.87 2.17
CA THR A 134 -13.85 -9.80 1.15
C THR A 134 -12.41 -9.47 0.78
N ALA A 135 -11.46 -9.72 1.68
CA ALA A 135 -10.08 -9.90 1.34
C ALA A 135 -10.03 -11.31 0.74
N ALA A 136 -10.18 -11.37 -0.59
CA ALA A 136 -9.82 -12.55 -1.33
C ALA A 136 -8.43 -12.97 -0.83
N ALA A 137 -8.27 -14.25 -0.49
CA ALA A 137 -6.95 -14.83 -0.51
C ALA A 137 -6.40 -14.51 -1.91
N ILE A 138 -5.42 -13.61 -1.99
CA ILE A 138 -4.70 -13.35 -3.23
C ILE A 138 -3.77 -14.55 -3.42
N THR A 139 -4.36 -15.72 -3.68
CA THR A 139 -3.70 -16.78 -4.41
C THR A 139 -3.52 -16.22 -5.81
N THR A 140 -2.28 -15.86 -6.14
CA THR A 140 -1.83 -15.38 -7.45
C THR A 140 -2.61 -14.16 -7.98
N LEU A 141 -2.18 -12.96 -7.58
CA LEU A 141 -2.20 -11.83 -8.48
C LEU A 141 -0.75 -11.37 -8.60
N GLU A 142 -0.15 -11.59 -9.78
CA GLU A 142 0.61 -10.47 -10.34
C GLU A 142 -0.36 -9.29 -10.22
N GLU A 143 -0.11 -8.33 -9.31
CA GLU A 143 -0.76 -7.02 -9.45
C GLU A 143 -0.58 -6.68 -10.93
N PRO A 144 -1.64 -6.39 -11.71
CA PRO A 144 -1.42 -6.05 -13.11
C PRO A 144 -0.44 -4.89 -13.10
N ALA A 145 0.76 -5.20 -13.61
CA ALA A 145 1.92 -4.37 -13.41
C ALA A 145 1.54 -2.96 -13.81
N MET A 146 1.80 -2.00 -12.92
CA MET A 146 1.53 -0.63 -13.27
C MET A 146 2.17 -0.32 -14.61
N ARG A 147 1.50 0.47 -15.44
CA ARG A 147 2.00 0.85 -16.76
C ARG A 147 2.13 2.34 -16.84
N THR A 148 3.29 2.79 -17.33
CA THR A 148 3.49 4.19 -17.66
C THR A 148 3.18 4.39 -19.14
N ILE A 149 2.28 5.31 -19.45
CA ILE A 149 1.94 5.63 -20.84
C ILE A 149 2.31 7.07 -21.13
N ARG A 150 2.52 7.38 -22.41
CA ARG A 150 2.56 8.75 -22.90
C ARG A 150 1.39 8.97 -23.84
N TRP A 151 0.52 9.90 -23.47
CA TRP A 151 -0.66 10.27 -24.24
C TRP A 151 -0.37 11.53 -25.07
N ASN A 152 -0.74 11.47 -26.35
CA ASN A 152 -0.56 12.54 -27.33
C ASN A 152 0.86 13.15 -27.35
N GLY A 153 1.88 12.32 -27.09
CA GLY A 153 3.29 12.71 -27.07
C GLY A 153 3.69 13.68 -25.96
N LYS A 154 2.78 14.06 -25.06
CA LYS A 154 2.99 15.15 -24.10
C LYS A 154 2.72 14.76 -22.65
N HIS A 155 1.63 14.03 -22.41
CA HIS A 155 1.16 13.75 -21.05
C HIS A 155 1.59 12.37 -20.62
N VAL A 156 2.28 12.26 -19.49
CA VAL A 156 2.75 10.97 -18.98
C VAL A 156 1.93 10.57 -17.77
N PHE A 157 1.44 9.34 -17.78
CA PHE A 157 0.62 8.80 -16.70
C PHE A 157 1.16 7.46 -16.25
N THR A 158 0.98 7.14 -14.98
CA THR A 158 1.18 5.79 -14.45
C THR A 158 -0.15 5.24 -13.98
N PHE A 159 -0.55 4.10 -14.54
CA PHE A 159 -1.80 3.42 -14.26
C PHE A 159 -1.55 2.16 -13.44
N GLY A 160 -2.37 1.95 -12.43
CA GLY A 160 -2.62 0.65 -11.80
C GLY A 160 -4.11 0.53 -11.50
N GLU A 161 -4.57 -0.67 -11.12
CA GLU A 161 -5.98 -0.90 -10.78
C GLU A 161 -6.52 0.00 -9.67
N GLU A 162 -5.63 0.44 -8.77
CA GLU A 162 -6.00 1.19 -7.57
C GLU A 162 -5.61 2.67 -7.62
N LYS A 163 -4.81 3.10 -8.62
CA LYS A 163 -4.29 4.47 -8.68
C LYS A 163 -3.93 4.93 -10.08
N VAL A 164 -4.06 6.24 -10.30
CA VAL A 164 -3.55 6.94 -11.49
C VAL A 164 -2.79 8.17 -11.04
N SER A 165 -1.60 8.37 -11.60
CA SER A 165 -0.79 9.56 -11.34
C SER A 165 -0.32 10.20 -12.63
N HIS A 166 -0.46 11.51 -12.76
CA HIS A 166 0.10 12.30 -13.84
C HIS A 166 1.53 12.71 -13.47
N GLN A 167 2.48 12.39 -14.36
CA GLN A 167 3.91 12.66 -14.23
C GLN A 167 4.26 13.89 -15.07
N ASP A 168 4.10 15.08 -14.50
CA ASP A 168 4.35 16.35 -15.20
C ASP A 168 5.79 16.85 -15.07
N VAL A 169 6.59 16.21 -14.22
CA VAL A 169 8.03 16.44 -14.11
C VAL A 169 8.75 15.51 -15.09
N PRO A 170 9.56 16.03 -16.04
CA PRO A 170 10.19 15.20 -17.08
C PRO A 170 11.06 14.05 -16.56
N VAL A 171 11.77 14.25 -15.44
CA VAL A 171 12.62 13.20 -14.85
C VAL A 171 11.78 12.10 -14.19
N ASP A 172 10.66 12.46 -13.56
CA ASP A 172 9.76 11.50 -12.91
C ASP A 172 9.01 10.67 -13.95
N ALA A 173 8.64 11.28 -15.07
CA ALA A 173 8.07 10.60 -16.23
C ALA A 173 9.02 9.51 -16.78
N ILE A 174 10.31 9.84 -16.97
CA ILE A 174 11.31 8.90 -17.48
C ILE A 174 11.51 7.75 -16.49
N ASN A 175 11.65 8.08 -15.21
CA ASN A 175 11.81 7.07 -14.16
C ASN A 175 10.59 6.17 -14.05
N ALA A 176 9.37 6.71 -14.17
CA ALA A 176 8.15 5.92 -14.17
C ALA A 176 8.14 4.89 -15.30
N ALA A 177 8.52 5.27 -16.52
CA ALA A 177 8.62 4.31 -17.64
C ALA A 177 9.66 3.22 -17.40
N ILE A 178 10.80 3.55 -16.82
CA ILE A 178 11.84 2.59 -16.46
C ILE A 178 11.34 1.60 -15.40
N ILE A 179 10.54 2.06 -14.43
CA ILE A 179 10.04 1.26 -13.31
C ILE A 179 8.87 0.37 -13.73
N HIS A 180 7.98 0.88 -14.58
CA HIS A 180 6.66 0.27 -14.81
C HIS A 180 6.54 -0.45 -16.15
N ASN A 181 7.43 -0.18 -17.11
CA ASN A 181 7.35 -0.80 -18.43
C ASN A 181 8.51 -1.79 -18.65
N PRO A 182 8.22 -3.03 -19.09
CA PRO A 182 9.25 -4.06 -19.26
C PRO A 182 10.34 -3.69 -20.28
N ASP A 183 10.00 -2.86 -21.26
CA ASP A 183 10.89 -2.37 -22.31
C ASP A 183 11.51 -1.00 -21.97
N GLN A 184 11.23 -0.47 -20.77
CA GLN A 184 11.70 0.84 -20.28
C GLN A 184 11.33 2.02 -21.17
N LYS A 185 10.32 1.87 -22.04
CA LYS A 185 9.83 2.91 -22.94
C LYS A 185 8.41 3.27 -22.60
N TYR A 186 7.99 4.48 -22.90
CA TYR A 186 6.58 4.83 -22.84
C TYR A 186 5.76 3.98 -23.81
N LEU A 187 4.60 3.52 -23.35
CA LEU A 187 3.56 3.10 -24.28
C LEU A 187 2.87 4.35 -24.82
N GLU A 188 3.07 4.63 -26.10
CA GLU A 188 2.41 5.77 -26.77
C GLU A 188 0.95 5.44 -27.06
N LEU A 189 0.03 6.27 -26.57
CA LEU A 189 -1.41 6.11 -26.79
C LEU A 189 -2.03 7.42 -27.30
N ASP A 190 -3.05 7.28 -28.14
CA ASP A 190 -3.98 8.34 -28.52
C ASP A 190 -5.21 8.33 -27.58
N ASP A 191 -6.22 9.13 -27.90
CA ASP A 191 -7.44 9.26 -27.08
C ASP A 191 -8.20 7.92 -26.94
N ALA A 192 -8.22 7.10 -28.00
CA ALA A 192 -8.85 5.78 -27.99
C ALA A 192 -8.04 4.77 -27.16
N GLY A 193 -6.71 4.82 -27.26
CA GLY A 193 -5.79 4.04 -26.46
C GLY A 193 -5.90 4.37 -24.97
N LEU A 194 -5.97 5.65 -24.63
CA LEU A 194 -6.17 6.11 -23.26
C LEU A 194 -7.52 5.63 -22.69
N THR A 195 -8.59 5.74 -23.47
CA THR A 195 -9.92 5.20 -23.11
C THR A 195 -9.86 3.72 -22.77
N THR A 196 -9.16 2.95 -23.61
CA THR A 196 -8.99 1.51 -23.43
C THR A 196 -8.18 1.19 -22.19
N ALA A 197 -7.10 1.94 -21.93
CA ALA A 197 -6.28 1.80 -20.73
C ALA A 197 -7.10 2.04 -19.45
N LEU A 198 -7.84 3.14 -19.38
CA LEU A 198 -8.71 3.47 -18.23
C LEU A 198 -9.70 2.35 -17.92
N LYS A 199 -10.39 1.82 -18.94
CA LYS A 199 -11.33 0.70 -18.79
C LYS A 199 -10.63 -0.58 -18.31
N THR A 200 -9.45 -0.86 -18.86
CA THR A 200 -8.67 -2.07 -18.53
C THR A 200 -8.22 -2.06 -17.07
N PHE A 201 -7.82 -0.90 -16.55
CA PHE A 201 -7.41 -0.73 -15.16
C PHE A 201 -8.58 -0.41 -14.21
N GLY A 202 -9.83 -0.41 -14.69
CA GLY A 202 -11.00 -0.12 -13.87
C GLY A 202 -10.98 1.29 -13.24
N VAL A 203 -10.43 2.26 -13.96
CA VAL A 203 -10.35 3.66 -13.55
C VAL A 203 -11.47 4.45 -14.24
N PRO A 204 -12.36 5.14 -13.50
CA PRO A 204 -13.43 5.91 -14.10
C PRO A 204 -12.89 7.16 -14.81
N TRP A 205 -13.56 7.60 -15.87
CA TRP A 205 -13.18 8.82 -16.59
C TRP A 205 -13.20 10.08 -15.72
N SER A 206 -14.07 10.12 -14.71
CA SER A 206 -14.14 11.18 -13.70
C SER A 206 -12.89 11.27 -12.82
N ALA A 207 -12.01 10.28 -12.85
CA ALA A 207 -10.72 10.32 -12.17
C ALA A 207 -9.73 11.30 -12.84
N LEU A 208 -10.05 11.85 -14.02
CA LEU A 208 -9.23 12.81 -14.75
C LEU A 208 -10.02 14.11 -14.99
N ASP A 209 -9.40 15.28 -14.79
CA ASP A 209 -10.04 16.58 -15.07
C ASP A 209 -10.08 16.91 -16.57
N ALA A 210 -10.74 18.02 -16.94
CA ALA A 210 -10.80 18.52 -18.32
C ALA A 210 -9.42 18.94 -18.88
N CYS A 211 -8.41 19.08 -18.02
CA CYS A 211 -7.00 19.28 -18.38
C CYS A 211 -6.17 17.97 -18.23
N MET A 212 -6.87 16.85 -18.02
CA MET A 212 -6.38 15.48 -17.91
C MET A 212 -5.37 15.25 -16.78
N ARG A 213 -5.64 15.84 -15.60
CA ARG A 213 -4.92 15.62 -14.34
C ARG A 213 -5.73 14.71 -13.40
N GLY A 214 -5.07 13.88 -12.59
CA GLY A 214 -5.74 12.98 -11.64
C GLY A 214 -6.55 13.74 -10.58
N LEU A 215 -7.88 13.74 -10.69
CA LEU A 215 -8.77 14.36 -9.71
C LEU A 215 -8.80 13.54 -8.43
N ALA A 216 -8.01 13.96 -7.44
CA ALA A 216 -8.35 13.71 -6.05
C ALA A 216 -9.47 14.69 -5.69
N TYR A 217 -10.70 14.19 -5.57
CA TYR A 217 -11.73 14.96 -4.88
C TYR A 217 -11.34 15.03 -3.39
N ASP A 218 -11.47 16.20 -2.78
CA ASP A 218 -11.42 16.39 -1.33
C ASP A 218 -12.70 17.13 -0.93
N ILE A 219 -13.06 17.10 0.36
CA ILE A 219 -14.31 17.60 0.98
C ILE A 219 -14.58 19.09 0.69
N SER A 220 -13.64 19.84 0.12
CA SER A 220 -13.73 21.26 -0.22
C SER A 220 -13.98 21.55 -1.72
N GLY A 221 -14.21 20.53 -2.55
CA GLY A 221 -14.28 20.67 -4.01
C GLY A 221 -12.94 20.37 -4.69
N ALA A 222 -12.97 20.23 -6.02
CA ALA A 222 -11.86 19.72 -6.84
C ALA A 222 -10.52 20.37 -6.47
N VAL A 223 -9.67 19.65 -5.75
CA VAL A 223 -8.28 20.03 -5.56
C VAL A 223 -7.59 19.54 -6.83
N GLY A 224 -6.97 20.43 -7.59
CA GLY A 224 -6.28 20.14 -8.85
C GLY A 224 -5.11 19.18 -8.67
N GLY A 225 -5.43 17.92 -8.37
CA GLY A 225 -4.49 16.87 -8.01
C GLY A 225 -3.84 16.29 -9.24
N ARG A 226 -2.64 15.74 -9.05
CA ARG A 226 -1.92 14.98 -10.07
C ARG A 226 -2.09 13.47 -9.81
N TYR A 227 -3.08 13.10 -9.01
CA TYR A 227 -3.17 11.79 -8.39
C TYR A 227 -4.63 11.44 -8.08
N TRP A 228 -5.07 10.27 -8.51
CA TRP A 228 -6.32 9.63 -8.11
C TRP A 228 -6.03 8.26 -7.51
N SER A 229 -6.83 7.85 -6.53
CA SER A 229 -6.82 6.47 -6.04
C SER A 229 -8.21 6.05 -5.58
N ARG A 230 -8.51 4.76 -5.72
CA ARG A 230 -9.81 4.18 -5.33
C ARG A 230 -10.12 4.38 -3.84
N ALA A 231 -9.10 4.33 -2.98
CA ALA A 231 -9.23 4.58 -1.54
C ALA A 231 -9.63 6.04 -1.21
N VAL A 232 -9.23 7.01 -2.04
CA VAL A 232 -9.64 8.40 -1.89
C VAL A 232 -11.09 8.57 -2.33
N GLU A 233 -11.49 7.97 -3.45
CA GLU A 233 -12.86 8.01 -3.95
C GLU A 233 -13.86 7.32 -3.00
N GLN A 234 -13.53 6.15 -2.46
CA GLN A 234 -14.38 5.42 -1.50
C GLN A 234 -14.61 6.18 -0.17
N LYS A 235 -13.62 6.95 0.29
CA LYS A 235 -13.78 7.81 1.50
C LYS A 235 -14.75 8.96 1.26
N ILE A 236 -14.80 9.47 0.04
CA ILE A 236 -15.71 10.56 -0.35
C ILE A 236 -17.13 10.01 -0.46
N ASP A 237 -17.29 8.79 -0.97
CA ASP A 237 -18.61 8.20 -1.19
C ASP A 237 -19.31 7.85 0.14
N THR A 238 -18.61 7.24 1.11
CA THR A 238 -19.26 6.78 2.35
C THR A 238 -19.53 7.89 3.38
N SER A 239 -18.66 8.89 3.48
CA SER A 239 -18.81 9.95 4.49
C SER A 239 -19.79 11.05 4.07
N GLN A 240 -19.83 11.42 2.78
CA GLN A 240 -20.80 12.40 2.28
C GLN A 240 -22.20 11.83 2.13
N LEU A 241 -22.37 10.56 1.73
CA LEU A 241 -23.70 9.92 1.76
C LEU A 241 -24.26 9.87 3.18
N ALA A 242 -23.44 9.54 4.18
CA ALA A 242 -23.88 9.51 5.56
C ALA A 242 -24.33 10.91 6.06
N GLN A 243 -23.61 11.97 5.71
CA GLN A 243 -23.99 13.35 6.06
C GLN A 243 -25.22 13.83 5.30
N THR A 244 -25.35 13.48 4.02
CA THR A 244 -26.50 13.87 3.18
C THR A 244 -27.77 13.14 3.63
N ILE A 245 -27.68 11.86 3.97
CA ILE A 245 -28.79 11.07 4.53
C ILE A 245 -29.21 11.66 5.88
N ALA A 246 -28.27 11.96 6.78
CA ALA A 246 -28.57 12.59 8.07
C ALA A 246 -29.24 13.97 7.90
N GLY A 247 -28.77 14.75 6.91
CA GLY A 247 -29.37 16.04 6.55
C GLY A 247 -30.80 15.90 6.03
N LEU A 248 -31.04 14.96 5.12
CA LEU A 248 -32.37 14.68 4.56
C LEU A 248 -33.34 14.16 5.63
N GLN A 249 -32.88 13.29 6.53
CA GLN A 249 -33.68 12.79 7.67
C GLN A 249 -34.07 13.93 8.62
N LYS A 250 -33.16 14.85 8.91
CA LYS A 250 -33.43 16.02 9.74
C LYS A 250 -34.42 16.97 9.09
N THR A 251 -34.29 17.20 7.79
CA THR A 251 -35.24 18.02 7.01
C THR A 251 -36.63 17.38 6.99
N ALA A 252 -36.72 16.07 6.72
CA ALA A 252 -37.98 15.33 6.73
C ALA A 252 -38.69 15.35 8.10
N ALA A 253 -37.93 15.32 9.20
CA ALA A 253 -38.48 15.44 10.55
C ALA A 253 -38.93 16.86 10.93
N SER A 254 -38.53 17.87 10.15
CA SER A 254 -38.83 19.29 10.40
C SER A 254 -39.98 19.84 9.54
N VAL A 255 -40.50 19.06 8.59
CA VAL A 255 -41.67 19.44 7.80
C VAL A 255 -42.93 19.07 8.60
N PRO A 256 -43.74 20.05 9.04
CA PRO A 256 -44.99 19.75 9.73
C PRO A 256 -45.94 18.99 8.80
N ALA A 257 -46.65 18.01 9.34
CA ALA A 257 -47.68 17.29 8.59
C ALA A 257 -48.71 18.31 8.07
N VAL A 258 -48.92 18.30 6.75
CA VAL A 258 -50.01 19.07 6.16
C VAL A 258 -51.29 18.37 6.61
N GLU A 259 -51.98 18.96 7.58
CA GLU A 259 -53.34 18.56 7.95
C GLU A 259 -54.24 18.82 6.73
N GLY A 260 -54.86 17.75 6.23
CA GLY A 260 -55.85 17.80 5.15
C GLY A 260 -57.24 18.18 5.64
#